data_AF-A0A7V0IH24-F1
#
_entry.id   AF-A0A7V0IH24-F1
#
_cell.length_a   1.000
_cell.length_b   1.000
_cell.length_c   1.000
_cell.angle_alpha   90.00
_cell.angle_beta   90.00
_cell.angle_gamma   90.00
#
_symmetry.space_group_name_H-M   'P 1'
#
loop_
_entity.id
_entity.type
_entity.pdbx_description
1 polymer ?
#
loop_
_entity_poly.entity_id
_entity_poly.type
_entity_poly.pdbx_seq_one_letter_code
_entity_poly.pdbx_strand_id
1 'polypeptide(L)'
;MKGGLVFVLMAGIIAVYGQAPDVDPRFHTYGEVCDEAAALAESHPEICRVETLTYSTQDSVPIIGVIISDNVDEYEDESAILIVAGQHAREPLGTEASMWLINYLVENYGADPRVTEWVDSFNIVFVPVNNPEGRNVVMEPGSEHTLWWRKNKHDNNGNGVFDTLYDGVDPNRNYDYRWEEYGGTDPGSEYYKG
;
A
#
# COMPACT_ATOMS: atom_id res chain seq x y z
N MET A 1 33.30 -52.69 43.63
CA MET A 1 32.83 -51.29 43.67
C MET A 1 32.11 -51.02 42.37
N LYS A 2 30.81 -50.67 42.44
CA LYS A 2 29.96 -50.45 41.26
C LYS A 2 30.30 -49.09 40.63
N GLY A 3 30.67 -49.07 39.35
CA GLY A 3 30.85 -47.84 38.58
C GLY A 3 29.50 -47.28 38.14
N GLY A 4 29.17 -46.06 38.57
CA GLY A 4 27.94 -45.37 38.19
C GLY A 4 28.07 -44.73 36.81
N LEU A 5 27.09 -44.98 35.95
CA LEU A 5 26.93 -44.32 34.66
C LEU A 5 26.30 -42.94 34.89
N VAL A 6 27.03 -41.87 34.57
CA VAL A 6 26.50 -40.50 34.61
C VAL A 6 25.84 -40.21 33.27
N PHE A 7 24.52 -40.09 33.25
CA PHE A 7 23.79 -39.53 32.11
C PHE A 7 23.93 -38.01 32.15
N VAL A 8 24.68 -37.45 31.20
CA VAL A 8 24.65 -36.02 30.92
C VAL A 8 23.43 -35.76 30.03
N LEU A 9 22.36 -35.25 30.62
CA LEU A 9 21.24 -34.66 29.86
C LEU A 9 21.75 -33.35 29.23
N MET A 10 21.99 -33.36 27.92
CA MET A 10 22.02 -32.12 27.16
C MET A 10 20.59 -31.58 27.07
N ALA A 11 20.27 -30.59 27.89
CA ALA A 11 19.10 -29.77 27.67
C ALA A 11 19.32 -28.95 26.39
N GLY A 12 18.60 -29.29 25.34
CA GLY A 12 18.56 -28.50 24.11
C GLY A 12 18.10 -27.09 24.43
N ILE A 13 18.89 -26.10 24.03
CA ILE A 13 18.46 -24.70 23.99
C ILE A 13 17.40 -24.64 22.89
N ILE A 14 16.12 -24.63 23.27
CA ILE A 14 15.06 -24.16 22.39
C ILE A 14 15.26 -22.65 22.32
N ALA A 15 15.86 -22.19 21.22
CA ALA A 15 15.75 -20.80 20.84
C ALA A 15 14.26 -20.55 20.54
N VAL A 16 13.55 -19.97 21.52
CA VAL A 16 12.29 -19.31 21.25
C VAL A 16 12.68 -18.09 20.42
N TYR A 17 12.62 -18.22 19.09
CA TYR A 17 12.54 -17.05 18.24
C TYR A 17 11.30 -16.30 18.71
N GLY A 18 11.49 -15.17 19.39
CA GLY A 18 10.40 -14.24 19.62
C GLY A 18 9.77 -14.00 18.26
N GLN A 19 8.45 -14.20 18.16
CA GLN A 19 7.69 -13.77 16.99
C GLN A 19 8.16 -12.34 16.71
N ALA A 20 8.74 -12.12 15.53
CA ALA A 20 8.98 -10.77 15.09
C ALA A 20 7.63 -10.03 15.16
N PRO A 21 7.62 -8.73 15.52
CA PRO A 21 6.36 -8.05 15.76
C PRO A 21 5.49 -8.18 14.51
N ASP A 22 4.27 -8.71 14.70
CA ASP A 22 3.23 -8.69 13.68
C ASP A 22 3.11 -7.27 13.13
N VAL A 23 2.64 -7.18 11.88
CA VAL A 23 2.24 -5.93 11.26
C VAL A 23 1.33 -5.18 12.25
N ASP A 24 1.66 -3.91 12.53
CA ASP A 24 0.91 -3.13 13.52
C ASP A 24 -0.56 -3.02 13.08
N PRO A 25 -1.51 -3.58 13.85
CA PRO A 25 -2.89 -3.76 13.42
C PRO A 25 -3.67 -2.43 13.29
N ARG A 26 -3.03 -1.30 13.58
CA ARG A 26 -3.59 0.04 13.36
C ARG A 26 -3.45 0.52 11.92
N PHE A 27 -2.62 -0.15 11.11
CA PHE A 27 -2.48 0.15 9.69
C PHE A 27 -3.34 -0.81 8.87
N HIS A 28 -4.04 -0.29 7.88
CA HIS A 28 -4.88 -1.11 7.02
C HIS A 28 -4.04 -2.00 6.09
N THR A 29 -4.38 -3.27 5.98
CA THR A 29 -4.00 -4.10 4.84
C THR A 29 -4.60 -3.52 3.55
N TYR A 30 -4.13 -3.98 2.38
CA TYR A 30 -4.75 -3.57 1.11
C TYR A 30 -6.23 -3.96 1.04
N GLY A 31 -6.58 -5.15 1.56
CA GLY A 31 -7.97 -5.61 1.63
C GLY A 31 -8.84 -4.68 2.46
N GLU A 32 -8.40 -4.30 3.66
CA GLU A 32 -9.17 -3.40 4.53
C GLU A 32 -9.33 -1.99 3.93
N VAL A 33 -8.33 -1.48 3.19
CA VAL A 33 -8.47 -0.23 2.40
C VAL A 33 -9.58 -0.35 1.37
N CYS A 34 -9.65 -1.47 0.65
CA CYS A 34 -10.69 -1.69 -0.35
C CYS A 34 -12.08 -1.80 0.29
N ASP A 35 -12.19 -2.51 1.41
CA ASP A 35 -13.44 -2.69 2.14
C ASP A 35 -13.96 -1.35 2.70
N GLU A 36 -13.10 -0.53 3.30
CA GLU A 36 -13.50 0.80 3.81
C GLU A 36 -13.90 1.73 2.66
N ALA A 37 -13.12 1.79 1.58
CA ALA A 37 -13.46 2.62 0.42
C ALA A 37 -14.80 2.22 -0.21
N ALA A 38 -15.06 0.91 -0.35
CA ALA A 38 -16.31 0.39 -0.86
C ALA A 38 -17.49 0.74 0.07
N ALA A 39 -17.32 0.63 1.39
CA ALA A 39 -18.35 1.00 2.36
C ALA A 39 -18.69 2.50 2.33
N LEU A 40 -17.70 3.37 2.15
CA LEU A 40 -17.93 4.81 1.99
C LEU A 40 -18.71 5.12 0.70
N ALA A 41 -18.37 4.50 -0.42
CA ALA A 41 -19.11 4.68 -1.67
C ALA A 41 -20.53 4.08 -1.63
N GLU A 42 -20.74 2.97 -0.93
CA GLU A 42 -22.08 2.39 -0.75
C GLU A 42 -22.97 3.27 0.13
N SER A 43 -22.39 3.92 1.15
CA SER A 43 -23.14 4.77 2.09
C SER A 43 -23.39 6.19 1.59
N HIS A 44 -22.54 6.70 0.69
CA HIS A 44 -22.62 8.07 0.15
C HIS A 44 -22.51 8.06 -1.40
N PRO A 45 -23.36 7.31 -2.11
CA PRO A 45 -23.23 7.11 -3.55
C PRO A 45 -23.44 8.38 -4.38
N GLU A 46 -24.08 9.41 -3.80
CA GLU A 46 -24.27 10.70 -4.45
C GLU A 46 -22.97 11.49 -4.60
N ILE A 47 -21.99 11.26 -3.71
CA ILE A 47 -20.73 12.00 -3.70
C ILE A 47 -19.47 11.16 -3.78
N CYS A 48 -19.55 9.84 -3.60
CA CYS A 48 -18.38 8.98 -3.49
C CYS A 48 -18.52 7.76 -4.40
N ARG A 49 -17.49 7.51 -5.20
CA ARG A 49 -17.42 6.35 -6.10
C ARG A 49 -16.03 5.71 -6.05
N VAL A 50 -16.00 4.39 -6.09
CA VAL A 50 -14.76 3.62 -6.25
C VAL A 50 -14.70 3.05 -7.65
N GLU A 51 -13.53 3.16 -8.29
CA GLU A 51 -13.24 2.49 -9.56
C GLU A 51 -11.89 1.79 -9.55
N THR A 52 -11.76 0.73 -10.34
CA THR A 52 -10.45 0.15 -10.63
C THR A 52 -9.80 0.93 -11.75
N LEU A 53 -8.73 1.67 -11.45
CA LEU A 53 -7.99 2.46 -12.43
C LEU A 53 -7.16 1.57 -13.34
N THR A 54 -6.48 0.58 -12.74
CA THR A 54 -5.63 -0.39 -13.43
C THR A 54 -5.31 -1.56 -12.50
N TYR A 55 -4.37 -2.43 -12.91
CA TYR A 55 -3.89 -3.56 -12.13
C TYR A 55 -2.36 -3.51 -12.01
N SER A 56 -1.83 -4.01 -10.89
CA SER A 56 -0.39 -4.20 -10.68
C SER A 56 0.18 -5.22 -11.67
N THR A 57 1.47 -5.10 -11.97
CA THR A 57 2.08 -5.85 -13.07
C THR A 57 2.36 -7.32 -12.76
N GLN A 58 2.74 -7.64 -11.51
CA GLN A 58 3.19 -8.99 -11.17
C GLN A 58 2.02 -9.88 -10.72
N ASP A 59 1.25 -9.38 -9.75
CA ASP A 59 0.20 -10.16 -9.08
C ASP A 59 -1.22 -9.80 -9.56
N SER A 60 -1.36 -8.85 -10.50
CA SER A 60 -2.66 -8.34 -10.99
C SER A 60 -3.58 -7.84 -9.86
N VAL A 61 -3.01 -7.17 -8.86
CA VAL A 61 -3.78 -6.57 -7.76
C VAL A 61 -4.38 -5.24 -8.22
N PRO A 62 -5.67 -4.97 -8.00
CA PRO A 62 -6.28 -3.73 -8.49
C PRO A 62 -5.63 -2.48 -7.86
N ILE A 63 -5.46 -1.43 -8.65
CA ILE A 63 -5.15 -0.09 -8.14
C ILE A 63 -6.45 0.69 -8.21
N ILE A 64 -7.03 0.96 -7.04
CA ILE A 64 -8.32 1.62 -6.93
C ILE A 64 -8.17 3.15 -6.92
N GLY A 65 -9.15 3.82 -7.51
CA GLY A 65 -9.41 5.25 -7.37
C GLY A 65 -10.65 5.44 -6.49
N VAL A 66 -10.57 6.36 -5.53
CA VAL A 66 -11.75 6.86 -4.79
C VAL A 66 -12.01 8.28 -5.24
N ILE A 67 -13.18 8.52 -5.82
CA ILE A 67 -13.56 9.76 -6.48
C ILE A 67 -14.63 10.42 -5.62
N ILE A 68 -14.45 11.71 -5.33
CA ILE A 68 -15.36 12.51 -4.51
C ILE A 68 -15.70 13.82 -5.23
N SER A 69 -17.01 14.06 -5.49
CA SER A 69 -17.62 15.24 -6.15
C SER A 69 -19.11 15.30 -5.83
N ASP A 70 -19.79 16.44 -5.87
CA ASP A 70 -21.24 16.55 -5.61
C ASP A 70 -22.13 15.86 -6.68
N ASN A 71 -21.64 15.66 -7.91
CA ASN A 71 -22.26 14.83 -8.95
C ASN A 71 -21.27 13.77 -9.48
N VAL A 72 -20.83 12.87 -8.58
CA VAL A 72 -19.70 11.92 -8.79
C VAL A 72 -19.77 11.01 -10.04
N ASP A 73 -20.96 10.83 -10.63
CA ASP A 73 -21.20 10.04 -11.83
C ASP A 73 -21.27 10.86 -13.13
N GLU A 74 -21.23 12.19 -13.02
CA GLU A 74 -21.28 13.11 -14.14
C GLU A 74 -19.90 13.70 -14.44
N TYR A 75 -19.68 14.05 -15.70
CA TYR A 75 -18.50 14.84 -16.07
C TYR A 75 -18.85 16.32 -15.98
N GLU A 76 -18.19 17.01 -15.07
CA GLU A 76 -18.36 18.44 -14.86
C GLU A 76 -17.08 19.21 -15.23
N ASP A 77 -17.23 20.49 -15.59
CA ASP A 77 -16.11 21.39 -15.87
C ASP A 77 -15.52 21.91 -14.54
N GLU A 78 -15.08 20.98 -13.71
CA GLU A 78 -14.48 21.22 -12.40
C GLU A 78 -12.97 21.02 -12.42
N SER A 79 -12.29 21.68 -11.48
CA SER A 79 -10.86 21.44 -11.30
C SER A 79 -10.63 20.08 -10.66
N ALA A 80 -9.72 19.30 -11.22
CA ALA A 80 -9.36 18.00 -10.66
C ALA A 80 -8.21 18.11 -9.65
N ILE A 81 -8.34 17.40 -8.53
CA ILE A 81 -7.26 17.22 -7.54
C ILE A 81 -6.91 15.74 -7.50
N LEU A 82 -5.63 15.40 -7.69
CA LEU A 82 -5.13 14.03 -7.57
C LEU A 82 -4.26 13.88 -6.33
N ILE A 83 -4.63 12.96 -5.45
CA ILE A 83 -3.87 12.60 -4.25
C ILE A 83 -3.46 11.14 -4.34
N VAL A 84 -2.15 10.89 -4.45
CA VAL A 84 -1.59 9.53 -4.56
C VAL A 84 -0.83 9.19 -3.30
N ALA A 85 -1.16 8.04 -2.71
CA ALA A 85 -0.52 7.49 -1.53
C ALA A 85 0.01 6.07 -1.78
N GLY A 86 0.77 5.54 -0.82
CA GLY A 86 1.28 4.16 -0.88
C GLY A 86 2.21 3.89 -2.06
N GLN A 87 3.03 4.86 -2.48
CA GLN A 87 4.00 4.71 -3.56
C GLN A 87 5.10 3.70 -3.19
N HIS A 88 5.65 3.80 -1.99
CA HIS A 88 6.58 2.81 -1.46
C HIS A 88 5.88 1.90 -0.47
N ALA A 89 6.23 0.61 -0.51
CA ALA A 89 5.57 -0.43 0.27
C ALA A 89 5.59 -0.17 1.79
N ARG A 90 6.77 0.08 2.36
CA ARG A 90 6.99 0.38 3.79
C ARG A 90 6.50 1.72 4.33
N GLU A 91 5.68 2.46 3.59
CA GLU A 91 5.20 3.80 3.99
C GLU A 91 3.69 3.79 4.31
N PRO A 92 3.22 2.96 5.26
CA PRO A 92 1.79 2.76 5.48
C PRO A 92 1.04 3.99 5.95
N LEU A 93 1.71 4.87 6.68
CA LEU A 93 1.11 6.09 7.19
C LEU A 93 0.57 7.02 6.08
N GLY A 94 1.17 6.98 4.88
CA GLY A 94 0.67 7.75 3.74
C GLY A 94 -0.71 7.25 3.28
N THR A 95 -0.91 5.93 3.27
CA THR A 95 -2.22 5.32 2.98
C THR A 95 -3.23 5.67 4.06
N GLU A 96 -2.86 5.63 5.34
CA GLU A 96 -3.76 6.03 6.44
C GLU A 96 -4.19 7.48 6.36
N ALA A 97 -3.24 8.39 6.04
CA ALA A 97 -3.56 9.80 5.87
C ALA A 97 -4.52 10.03 4.68
N SER A 98 -4.35 9.25 3.60
CA SER A 98 -5.27 9.27 2.46
C SER A 98 -6.66 8.77 2.86
N MET A 99 -6.76 7.63 3.54
CA MET A 99 -8.06 7.06 3.97
C MET A 99 -8.76 7.95 4.98
N TRP A 100 -8.01 8.55 5.92
CA TRP A 100 -8.56 9.53 6.85
C TRP A 100 -9.15 10.74 6.13
N LEU A 101 -8.47 11.27 5.10
CA LEU A 101 -8.98 12.42 4.35
C LEU A 101 -10.21 12.06 3.52
N ILE A 102 -10.22 10.88 2.89
CA ILE A 102 -11.40 10.34 2.17
C ILE A 102 -12.59 10.29 3.13
N ASN A 103 -12.44 9.62 4.27
CA ASN A 103 -13.47 9.49 5.30
C ASN A 103 -13.94 10.86 5.79
N TYR A 104 -13.00 11.78 6.09
CA TYR A 104 -13.32 13.13 6.54
C TYR A 104 -14.15 13.92 5.52
N LEU A 105 -13.80 13.86 4.23
CA LEU A 105 -14.55 14.57 3.18
C LEU A 105 -15.97 14.00 3.03
N VAL A 106 -16.10 12.67 3.00
CA VAL A 106 -17.39 11.99 2.83
C VAL A 106 -18.31 12.23 4.03
N GLU A 107 -17.84 11.94 5.25
CA GLU A 107 -18.66 11.98 6.47
C GLU A 107 -19.03 13.41 6.91
N ASN A 108 -18.33 14.43 6.42
CA ASN A 108 -18.61 15.84 6.77
C ASN A 108 -19.30 16.62 5.65
N TYR A 109 -19.59 15.98 4.50
CA TYR A 109 -20.34 16.60 3.43
C TYR A 109 -21.76 16.99 3.91
N GLY A 110 -22.17 18.23 3.61
CA GLY A 110 -23.43 18.80 4.07
C GLY A 110 -23.45 19.25 5.54
N ALA A 111 -22.45 18.86 6.35
CA ALA A 111 -22.33 19.23 7.76
C ALA A 111 -21.27 20.32 8.01
N ASP A 112 -20.09 20.20 7.41
CA ASP A 112 -19.04 21.22 7.45
C ASP A 112 -19.11 22.06 6.16
N PRO A 113 -19.43 23.37 6.25
CA PRO A 113 -19.58 24.22 5.06
C PRO A 113 -18.36 24.27 4.15
N ARG A 114 -17.15 24.11 4.71
CA ARG A 114 -15.91 24.15 3.93
C ARG A 114 -15.66 22.81 3.22
N VAL A 115 -16.02 21.70 3.84
CA VAL A 115 -15.97 20.38 3.18
C VAL A 115 -16.98 20.35 2.05
N THR A 116 -18.21 20.81 2.29
CA THR A 116 -19.24 20.94 1.24
C THR A 116 -18.72 21.80 0.08
N GLU A 117 -18.17 22.98 0.36
CA GLU A 117 -17.61 23.84 -0.70
C GLU A 117 -16.52 23.12 -1.53
N TRP A 118 -15.68 22.30 -0.91
CA TRP A 118 -14.67 21.54 -1.65
C TRP A 118 -15.26 20.43 -2.51
N VAL A 119 -16.21 19.67 -1.99
CA VAL A 119 -16.86 18.58 -2.73
C VAL A 119 -17.72 19.13 -3.89
N ASP A 120 -18.34 20.29 -3.71
CA ASP A 120 -19.15 21.00 -4.73
C ASP A 120 -18.31 21.74 -5.80
N SER A 121 -16.99 21.79 -5.66
CA SER A 121 -16.12 22.60 -6.55
C SER A 121 -15.01 21.81 -7.25
N PHE A 122 -14.75 20.59 -6.80
CA PHE A 122 -13.61 19.80 -7.22
C PHE A 122 -13.99 18.35 -7.44
N ASN A 123 -13.51 17.81 -8.55
CA ASN A 123 -13.41 16.37 -8.75
C ASN A 123 -12.13 15.86 -8.06
N ILE A 124 -12.26 15.36 -6.83
CA ILE A 124 -11.14 14.91 -6.00
C ILE A 124 -10.92 13.41 -6.18
N VAL A 125 -9.79 13.05 -6.77
CA VAL A 125 -9.40 11.65 -7.03
C VAL A 125 -8.29 11.24 -6.08
N PHE A 126 -8.54 10.18 -5.32
CA PHE A 126 -7.57 9.54 -4.46
C PHE A 126 -7.09 8.21 -5.04
N VAL A 127 -5.81 7.93 -4.90
CA VAL A 127 -5.22 6.59 -5.09
C VAL A 127 -4.58 6.19 -3.76
N PRO A 128 -5.32 5.51 -2.86
CA PRO A 128 -4.85 5.26 -1.49
C PRO A 128 -3.62 4.35 -1.41
N VAL A 129 -3.49 3.43 -2.38
CA VAL A 129 -2.38 2.48 -2.49
C VAL A 129 -1.97 2.34 -3.95
N ASN A 130 -0.95 3.09 -4.38
CA ASN A 130 -0.44 3.01 -5.76
C ASN A 130 0.46 1.78 -6.00
N ASN A 131 1.03 1.19 -4.94
CA ASN A 131 1.86 -0.01 -5.02
C ASN A 131 1.25 -1.15 -4.17
N PRO A 132 0.14 -1.77 -4.61
CA PRO A 132 -0.59 -2.75 -3.79
C PRO A 132 0.12 -4.10 -3.66
N GLU A 133 0.88 -4.55 -4.66
CA GLU A 133 1.71 -5.76 -4.52
C GLU A 133 2.87 -5.54 -3.54
N GLY A 134 3.51 -4.36 -3.57
CA GLY A 134 4.49 -3.98 -2.57
C GLY A 134 3.87 -3.85 -1.17
N ARG A 135 2.65 -3.31 -1.06
CA ARG A 135 1.88 -3.27 0.20
C ARG A 135 1.73 -4.66 0.80
N ASN A 136 1.36 -5.65 0.01
CA ASN A 136 1.17 -7.02 0.48
C ASN A 136 2.49 -7.65 0.96
N VAL A 137 3.63 -7.28 0.37
CA VAL A 137 4.95 -7.74 0.83
C VAL A 137 5.27 -7.28 2.26
N VAL A 138 4.70 -6.18 2.75
CA VAL A 138 5.02 -5.65 4.10
C VAL A 138 3.86 -5.75 5.10
N MET A 139 2.63 -6.00 4.65
CA MET A 139 1.43 -5.94 5.49
C MET A 139 0.69 -7.26 5.63
N GLU A 140 1.02 -8.30 4.86
CA GLU A 140 0.38 -9.62 5.03
C GLU A 140 0.94 -10.34 6.27
N PRO A 141 0.15 -11.22 6.92
CA PRO A 141 0.65 -12.05 8.01
C PRO A 141 1.90 -12.85 7.58
N GLY A 142 2.98 -12.82 8.37
CA GLY A 142 4.26 -13.42 8.01
C GLY A 142 5.25 -12.46 7.33
N SER A 143 4.90 -11.18 7.16
CA SER A 143 5.76 -10.16 6.53
C SER A 143 6.83 -9.57 7.47
N GLU A 144 7.06 -10.18 8.63
CA GLU A 144 7.92 -9.57 9.66
C GLU A 144 9.39 -9.44 9.20
N HIS A 145 9.79 -10.24 8.22
CA HIS A 145 11.11 -10.22 7.61
C HIS A 145 11.24 -9.23 6.43
N THR A 146 10.12 -8.65 5.99
CA THR A 146 10.02 -7.82 4.79
C THR A 146 9.48 -6.43 5.06
N LEU A 147 9.21 -6.04 6.32
CA LEU A 147 8.68 -4.73 6.73
C LEU A 147 9.40 -3.51 6.14
N TRP A 148 10.67 -3.66 5.76
CA TRP A 148 11.49 -2.60 5.16
C TRP A 148 11.48 -2.59 3.63
N TRP A 149 10.65 -3.40 2.97
CA TRP A 149 10.52 -3.41 1.53
C TRP A 149 10.03 -2.06 0.98
N ARG A 150 10.66 -1.57 -0.08
CA ARG A 150 10.35 -0.25 -0.66
C ARG A 150 9.65 -0.33 -2.00
N LYS A 151 10.13 -1.21 -2.87
CA LYS A 151 9.82 -1.27 -4.30
C LYS A 151 8.46 -1.92 -4.57
N ASN A 152 8.07 -2.02 -5.84
CA ASN A 152 7.01 -2.95 -6.25
C ASN A 152 7.52 -4.41 -6.25
N LYS A 153 6.76 -5.36 -6.81
CA LYS A 153 7.10 -6.79 -6.80
C LYS A 153 7.49 -7.31 -8.20
N HIS A 154 7.89 -6.42 -9.10
CA HIS A 154 8.25 -6.79 -10.48
C HIS A 154 9.38 -7.83 -10.51
N ASP A 155 9.18 -8.95 -11.21
CA ASP A 155 10.21 -9.97 -11.41
C ASP A 155 11.25 -9.48 -12.45
N ASN A 156 12.41 -9.04 -11.96
CA ASN A 156 13.43 -8.41 -12.79
C ASN A 156 14.22 -9.41 -13.65
N ASN A 157 14.19 -10.71 -13.31
CA ASN A 157 14.95 -11.74 -14.03
C ASN A 157 14.07 -12.80 -14.73
N GLY A 158 12.75 -12.74 -14.54
CA GLY A 158 11.77 -13.61 -15.19
C GLY A 158 11.79 -15.05 -14.67
N ASN A 159 12.30 -15.30 -13.46
CA ASN A 159 12.38 -16.65 -12.89
C ASN A 159 11.11 -17.09 -12.13
N GLY A 160 10.15 -16.17 -11.93
CA GLY A 160 8.88 -16.41 -11.22
C GLY A 160 9.00 -16.52 -9.70
N VAL A 161 10.14 -16.16 -9.12
CA VAL A 161 10.45 -16.25 -7.69
C VAL A 161 10.82 -14.87 -7.17
N PHE A 162 9.99 -14.33 -6.27
CA PHE A 162 10.26 -13.03 -5.65
C PHE A 162 11.49 -13.07 -4.74
N ASP A 163 12.54 -12.35 -5.13
CA ASP A 163 13.80 -12.17 -4.39
C ASP A 163 13.95 -10.70 -3.97
N THR A 164 13.90 -10.43 -2.67
CA THR A 164 14.05 -9.07 -2.13
C THR A 164 15.43 -8.46 -2.38
N LEU A 165 16.43 -9.22 -2.80
CA LEU A 165 17.75 -8.69 -3.15
C LEU A 165 17.90 -8.31 -4.62
N TYR A 166 16.93 -8.67 -5.48
CA TYR A 166 17.05 -8.46 -6.91
C TYR A 166 15.78 -7.91 -7.57
N ASP A 167 14.60 -8.32 -7.12
CA ASP A 167 13.32 -7.97 -7.75
C ASP A 167 12.79 -6.62 -7.31
N GLY A 168 11.77 -6.15 -8.02
CA GLY A 168 11.10 -4.87 -7.79
C GLY A 168 11.80 -3.70 -8.45
N VAL A 169 11.00 -2.70 -8.78
CA VAL A 169 11.38 -1.38 -9.29
C VAL A 169 10.90 -0.33 -8.30
N ASP A 170 11.69 0.71 -8.04
CA ASP A 170 11.24 1.89 -7.28
C ASP A 170 10.25 2.68 -8.15
N PRO A 171 8.94 2.66 -7.85
CA PRO A 171 7.96 3.33 -8.68
C PRO A 171 8.15 4.86 -8.67
N ASN A 172 8.84 5.42 -7.68
CA ASN A 172 9.18 6.84 -7.63
C ASN A 172 10.54 7.17 -8.28
N ARG A 173 11.12 6.24 -9.03
CA ARG A 173 12.26 6.46 -9.94
C ARG A 173 11.93 6.05 -11.38
N ASN A 174 10.72 5.58 -11.65
CA ASN A 174 10.32 5.02 -12.94
C ASN A 174 9.39 5.94 -13.77
N TYR A 175 9.23 7.21 -13.37
CA TYR A 175 8.59 8.23 -14.21
C TYR A 175 9.50 8.63 -15.38
N ASP A 176 8.90 8.91 -16.54
CA ASP A 176 9.61 9.12 -17.81
C ASP A 176 10.35 10.47 -17.91
N TYR A 177 9.86 11.50 -17.21
CA TYR A 177 10.46 12.82 -17.25
C TYR A 177 11.84 12.83 -16.59
N ARG A 178 12.87 13.05 -17.42
CA ARG A 178 14.29 13.06 -17.00
C ARG A 178 14.71 11.77 -16.30
N TRP A 179 14.17 10.64 -16.73
CA TRP A 179 14.45 9.31 -16.17
C TRP A 179 15.94 8.94 -16.16
N GLU A 180 16.74 9.48 -17.08
CA GLU A 180 18.19 9.24 -17.12
C GLU A 180 19.00 9.99 -16.06
N GLU A 181 18.43 11.01 -15.40
CA GLU A 181 19.17 11.87 -14.46
C GLU A 181 19.25 11.30 -13.04
N TYR A 182 18.33 10.43 -12.63
CA TYR A 182 18.19 9.97 -11.23
C TYR A 182 17.86 8.47 -11.15
N GLY A 183 18.09 7.86 -9.98
CA GLY A 183 17.81 6.43 -9.72
C GLY A 183 19.03 5.52 -9.92
N GLY A 184 18.92 4.29 -9.42
CA GLY A 184 19.94 3.25 -9.57
C GLY A 184 19.66 2.35 -10.78
N THR A 185 20.69 1.89 -11.47
CA THR A 185 20.59 0.95 -12.60
C THR A 185 20.85 -0.50 -12.20
N ASP A 186 21.23 -0.74 -10.94
CA ASP A 186 21.42 -2.07 -10.37
C ASP A 186 20.09 -2.55 -9.77
N PRO A 187 19.53 -3.70 -10.19
CA PRO A 187 18.29 -4.26 -9.63
C PRO A 187 18.30 -4.40 -8.11
N GLY A 188 19.47 -4.65 -7.50
CA GLY A 188 19.60 -4.72 -6.04
C GLY A 188 19.50 -3.38 -5.31
N SER A 189 19.43 -2.26 -6.03
CA SER A 189 19.23 -0.94 -5.44
C SER A 189 17.79 -0.75 -4.96
N GLU A 190 17.64 -0.18 -3.76
CA GLU A 190 16.37 0.36 -3.25
C GLU A 190 15.76 1.44 -4.17
N TYR A 191 16.59 2.07 -5.00
CA TYR A 191 16.21 3.10 -5.96
C TYR A 191 16.30 2.62 -7.41
N TYR A 192 16.25 1.29 -7.65
CA TYR A 192 16.30 0.73 -8.99
C TYR A 192 15.21 1.32 -9.88
N LYS A 193 15.60 1.91 -11.01
CA LYS A 193 14.70 2.70 -11.84
C LYS A 193 13.95 1.92 -12.93
N GLY A 194 14.18 0.60 -13.03
CA GLY A 194 13.60 -0.26 -14.07
C GLY A 194 14.56 -0.58 -15.19
#